data_AF-A0A7C3J7Y9-F1
#
_entry.id   AF-A0A7C3J7Y9-F1
#
_cell.length_a   1.000
_cell.length_b   1.000
_cell.length_c   1.000
_cell.angle_alpha   90.00
_cell.angle_beta   90.00
_cell.angle_gamma   90.00
#
_symmetry.space_group_name_H-M   'P 1'
#
loop_
_entity.id
_entity.type
_entity.pdbx_description
1 polymer ?
#
loop_
_entity_poly.entity_id
_entity_poly.type
_entity_poly.pdbx_seq_one_letter_code
_entity_poly.pdbx_strand_id
1 'polypeptide(L)' 'MTNDKGQMTDDLITRYNYDEFIPEKFEPWMRFDQSPALGESAPDFPLTRLDGTTTRLSDIWSAHLYLVVEFGSFT' A
#
# COMPACT_ATOMS: atom_id res chain seq x y z
N MET A 1 0.40 -25.56 7.48
CA MET A 1 0.39 -24.50 6.45
C MET A 1 0.41 -23.19 7.20
N THR A 2 1.60 -22.64 7.41
CA THR A 2 1.84 -21.45 8.22
C THR A 2 1.39 -20.21 7.45
N ASN A 3 0.42 -19.49 8.03
CA ASN A 3 0.13 -18.11 7.67
C ASN A 3 1.35 -17.26 7.99
N ASP A 4 2.20 -17.01 6.99
CA ASP A 4 3.25 -16.00 7.09
C ASP A 4 2.63 -14.62 6.83
N LYS A 5 1.84 -14.14 7.80
CA LYS A 5 1.53 -12.71 7.88
C LYS A 5 2.84 -12.06 8.30
N GLY A 6 3.57 -11.49 7.34
CA GLY A 6 4.82 -10.77 7.62
C GLY A 6 4.61 -9.81 8.79
N GLN A 7 5.07 -10.21 9.97
CA GLN A 7 4.98 -9.40 11.16
C GLN A 7 5.97 -8.24 10.99
N MET A 8 5.44 -7.02 10.91
CA MET A 8 6.27 -5.83 11.04
C MET A 8 6.92 -5.84 12.41
N THR A 9 8.25 -5.72 12.46
CA THR A 9 8.98 -5.61 13.72
C THR A 9 8.73 -4.23 14.33
N ASP A 10 8.73 -4.12 15.66
CA ASP A 10 8.57 -2.84 16.37
C ASP A 10 9.63 -1.79 15.95
N ASP A 11 10.82 -2.26 15.55
CA ASP A 11 11.90 -1.43 15.00
C ASP A 11 11.53 -0.81 13.65
N LEU A 12 10.83 -1.56 12.78
CA LEU A 12 10.33 -1.03 11.51
C LEU A 12 9.26 0.04 11.77
N ILE A 13 8.25 -0.23 12.59
CA ILE A 13 7.17 0.75 12.88
C ILE A 13 7.75 2.08 13.41
N THR A 14 8.77 2.01 14.25
CA THR A 14 9.45 3.20 14.79
C THR A 14 10.08 4.08 13.71
N ARG A 15 10.53 3.48 12.59
CA ARG A 15 11.21 4.18 11.48
C ARG A 15 10.25 4.76 10.43
N TYR A 16 8.95 4.50 10.54
CA TYR A 16 7.96 4.92 9.53
C TYR A 16 7.80 6.45 9.48
N ASN A 17 7.94 7.11 10.63
CA ASN A 17 7.87 8.57 10.74
C ASN A 17 9.27 9.19 10.62
N TYR A 18 9.91 9.05 9.46
CA TYR A 18 11.22 9.66 9.23
C TYR A 18 11.11 11.16 8.94
N ASP A 19 12.10 11.92 9.42
CA ASP A 19 12.26 13.37 9.30
C ASP A 19 12.78 13.83 7.94
N GLU A 20 13.39 12.94 7.15
CA GLU A 20 13.97 13.24 5.83
C GLU A 20 13.89 12.04 4.88
N PHE A 21 13.66 12.32 3.59
CA PHE A 21 13.57 11.30 2.54
C PHE A 21 14.97 10.87 2.06
N ILE A 22 15.62 9.98 2.83
CA ILE A 22 16.91 9.37 2.47
C ILE A 22 16.79 7.85 2.29
N PRO A 23 17.60 7.23 1.40
CA PRO A 23 17.52 5.80 1.08
C PRO A 23 17.44 4.88 2.30
N GLU A 24 18.26 5.14 3.31
CA GLU A 24 18.35 4.33 4.53
C GLU A 24 17.03 4.26 5.32
N LYS A 25 16.19 5.28 5.17
CA LYS A 25 14.91 5.41 5.88
C LYS A 25 13.74 4.87 5.07
N PHE A 26 13.75 4.99 3.74
CA PHE A 26 12.63 4.52 2.90
C PHE A 26 12.87 3.15 2.24
N GLU A 27 14.10 2.78 1.87
CA GLU A 27 14.39 1.51 1.16
C GLU A 27 13.92 0.25 1.90
N PRO A 28 14.00 0.15 3.24
CA PRO A 28 13.47 -1.02 3.96
C PRO A 28 11.96 -1.24 3.76
N TRP A 29 11.21 -0.18 3.41
CA TRP A 29 9.77 -0.24 3.14
C TRP A 29 9.47 -0.55 1.67
N MET A 30 10.41 -0.21 0.79
CA MET A 30 10.22 -0.32 -0.66
C MET A 30 10.63 -1.71 -1.15
N ARG A 31 9.70 -2.66 -1.07
CA ARG A 31 9.83 -4.01 -1.64
C ARG A 31 9.54 -3.99 -3.14
N PHE A 32 10.36 -3.25 -3.89
CA PHE A 32 10.17 -3.08 -5.34
C PHE A 32 10.19 -4.41 -6.10
N ASP A 33 10.98 -5.37 -5.62
CA ASP A 33 11.05 -6.74 -6.11
C ASP A 33 9.71 -7.51 -5.98
N GLN A 34 8.83 -7.05 -5.11
CA GLN A 34 7.49 -7.60 -4.88
C GLN A 34 6.38 -6.75 -5.46
N SER A 35 6.72 -5.66 -6.14
CA SER A 35 5.73 -4.82 -6.79
C SER A 35 5.07 -5.59 -7.95
N PRO A 36 3.75 -5.42 -8.18
CA PRO A 36 3.10 -5.98 -9.35
C PRO A 36 3.81 -5.53 -10.63
N ALA A 37 4.04 -6.46 -11.55
CA ALA A 37 4.66 -6.14 -12.83
C ALA A 37 3.75 -5.24 -13.68
N LEU A 38 4.37 -4.40 -14.51
CA LEU A 38 3.62 -3.57 -15.46
C LEU A 38 2.86 -4.44 -16.46
N GLY A 39 1.60 -4.08 -16.71
CA GLY A 39 0.72 -4.81 -17.63
C GLY A 39 -0.06 -5.97 -16.98
N GLU A 40 0.27 -6.35 -15.74
CA GLU A 40 -0.52 -7.29 -14.97
C GLU A 40 -1.75 -6.61 -14.35
N SER A 41 -2.73 -7.44 -13.96
CA SER A 41 -3.88 -6.94 -13.21
C SER A 41 -3.43 -6.40 -11.86
N ALA A 42 -3.88 -5.19 -11.52
CA ALA A 42 -3.62 -4.61 -10.21
C ALA A 42 -4.22 -5.48 -9.10
N PRO A 43 -3.56 -5.58 -7.92
CA PRO A 43 -4.12 -6.31 -6.79
C PRO A 43 -5.42 -5.63 -6.35
N ASP A 44 -6.41 -6.46 -6.02
CA ASP A 44 -7.68 -5.98 -5.50
C ASP A 44 -7.69 -6.07 -3.97
N PHE A 45 -7.91 -4.95 -3.29
CA PHE A 45 -7.86 -4.82 -1.83
C PHE A 45 -9.01 -3.95 -1.31
N PRO A 46 -9.42 -4.14 -0.04
CA PRO A 46 -10.46 -3.32 0.57
C PRO A 46 -9.96 -1.90 0.82
N LEU A 47 -10.86 -0.94 0.63
CA LEU A 47 -10.68 0.48 0.87
C LEU A 47 -11.78 0.95 1.81
N THR A 48 -11.44 1.87 2.71
CA THR A 48 -12.41 2.51 3.61
C THR A 48 -12.67 3.92 3.12
N ARG A 49 -13.93 4.25 2.86
CA ARG A 49 -14.35 5.63 2.56
C ARG A 49 -14.35 6.48 3.82
N LEU A 50 -14.33 7.79 3.65
CA LEU A 50 -14.36 8.75 4.77
C LEU A 50 -15.61 8.65 5.64
N ASP A 51 -16.70 8.09 5.10
CA ASP A 51 -17.94 7.81 5.82
C ASP A 51 -17.92 6.48 6.61
N GLY A 52 -16.78 5.76 6.61
CA GLY A 52 -16.60 4.47 7.28
C GLY A 52 -17.11 3.27 6.49
N THR A 53 -17.70 3.46 5.32
CA THR A 53 -18.11 2.34 4.45
C THR A 53 -16.91 1.67 3.80
N THR A 54 -17.03 0.38 3.52
CA THR A 54 -16.00 -0.39 2.81
C THR A 54 -16.34 -0.51 1.33
N THR A 55 -15.33 -0.46 0.48
CA THR A 55 -15.39 -0.75 -0.96
C THR A 55 -14.17 -1.57 -1.36
N ARG A 56 -14.14 -2.13 -2.56
CA ARG A 56 -12.93 -2.72 -3.14
C ARG A 56 -12.38 -1.83 -4.24
N LEU A 57 -11.09 -1.93 -4.53
CA LEU A 57 -10.46 -1.20 -5.63
C LEU A 57 -11.12 -1.56 -6.98
N SER A 58 -11.51 -2.82 -7.15
CA SER A 58 -12.22 -3.31 -8.33
C SER A 58 -13.60 -2.69 -8.56
N ASP A 59 -14.31 -2.35 -7.49
CA ASP A 59 -15.58 -1.61 -7.59
C ASP A 59 -15.37 -0.21 -8.17
N ILE A 60 -14.19 0.38 -7.94
CA ILE A 60 -13.85 1.73 -8.42
C ILE A 60 -13.37 1.68 -9.87
N TRP A 61 -12.37 0.87 -10.20
CA TRP A 61 -11.83 0.87 -11.57
C TRP A 61 -12.85 0.37 -12.60
N SER A 62 -13.82 -0.46 -12.21
CA SER A 62 -14.85 -0.95 -13.14
C SER A 62 -15.82 0.16 -13.57
N ALA A 63 -15.91 1.24 -12.78
CA ALA A 63 -16.75 2.40 -13.06
C ALA A 63 -16.04 3.49 -13.88
N HIS A 64 -14.75 3.35 -14.19
CA HIS A 64 -13.95 4.39 -14.83
C HIS A 64 -13.11 3.84 -15.99
N LEU A 65 -12.88 4.67 -17.01
CA LEU A 65 -12.01 4.29 -18.14
C LEU A 65 -10.54 4.17 -17.70
N TYR A 66 -10.12 5.04 -16.77
CA TYR A 66 -8.80 5.04 -16.16
C TYR A 66 -8.92 5.40 -14.68
N LEU A 67 -8.08 4.79 -13.85
CA LEU A 67 -7.96 5.08 -12.42
C LEU A 67 -6.49 5.36 -12.09
N VAL A 68 -6.23 6.50 -11.47
CA VAL A 68 -4.92 6.84 -10.89
C VAL A 68 -5.06 6.78 -9.37
N VAL A 69 -4.15 6.06 -8.72
CA VAL A 69 -4.15 5.87 -7.26
C VAL A 69 -2.95 6.58 -6.66
N GLU A 70 -3.19 7.43 -5.66
CA GLU A 70 -2.17 8.08 -4.85
C GLU A 70 -2.25 7.52 -3.43
N PHE A 71 -1.09 7.08 -2.89
CA PHE A 71 -0.98 6.62 -1.52
C PHE A 71 -0.30 7.70 -0.69
N GLY A 72 -0.87 8.01 0.46
CA GLY A 72 -0.33 8.96 1.42
C GLY A 72 -1.00 8.83 2.78
N SER A 73 -0.51 9.60 3.74
CA SER A 73 -1.09 9.72 5.08
C SER A 73 -1.35 11.18 5.39
N PHE A 74 -2.44 11.45 6.07
CA PHE A 74 -2.65 12.74 6.73
C PHE A 74 -2.21 12.58 8.19
N THR A 75 -1.24 13.39 8.62
CA THR A 75 -0.74 13.43 10.00
C THR A 75 -1.29 14.62 10.74
#